data_AF-Q56ZN1-F1
#
_entry.id   AF-Q56ZN1-F1
#
_cell.length_a   1.000
_cell.length_b   1.000
_cell.length_c   1.000
_cell.angle_alpha   90.00
_cell.angle_beta   90.00
_cell.angle_gamma   90.00
#
_symmetry.space_group_name_H-M   'P 1'
#
loop_
_entity.id
_entity.type
_entity.pdbx_description
1 polymer ?
#
loop_
_entity_poly.entity_id
_entity_poly.type
_entity_poly.pdbx_seq_one_letter_code
_entity_poly.pdbx_strand_id
1 'polypeptide(L)' 'MDRILRPEGAVIIRDDVDTLIKVKRIIAGMRWDAKLVDHEDGPLVPEKVLIAVKQYWVTNSTSTH' A
#
# COMPACT_ATOMS: atom_id res chain seq x y z
N MET A 1 20.17 6.78 1.93
CA MET A 1 18.88 6.08 2.05
C MET A 1 17.99 6.52 0.91
N ASP A 2 17.65 5.62 0.01
CA ASP A 2 16.84 5.91 -1.16
C ASP A 2 15.36 5.98 -0.79
N ARG A 3 14.71 7.11 -1.12
CA ARG A 3 13.29 7.37 -0.84
C ARG A 3 12.51 7.29 -2.14
N ILE A 4 12.07 6.10 -2.51
CA ILE A 4 11.26 5.87 -3.73
C ILE A 4 9.86 6.47 -3.59
N LEU A 5 9.27 6.44 -2.39
CA LEU A 5 7.94 7.02 -2.12
C LEU A 5 8.02 8.29 -1.27
N ARG A 6 7.58 9.38 -1.90
CA ARG A 6 7.21 10.60 -1.18
C ARG A 6 5.96 10.34 -0.33
N PRO A 7 5.75 11.10 0.77
CA PRO A 7 4.48 11.02 1.48
C PRO A 7 3.31 11.29 0.55
N GLU A 8 2.19 10.62 0.80
CA GLU A 8 0.99 10.59 -0.07
C GLU A 8 1.23 9.94 -1.44
N GLY A 9 2.44 9.46 -1.71
CA GLY A 9 2.74 8.67 -2.89
C GLY A 9 2.03 7.33 -2.85
N ALA A 10 1.52 6.93 -4.01
CA ALA A 10 0.86 5.65 -4.22
C ALA A 10 1.79 4.65 -4.92
N VAL A 11 1.63 3.38 -4.59
CA VAL A 11 2.18 2.23 -5.31
C VAL A 11 1.02 1.41 -5.83
N ILE A 12 1.16 0.95 -7.07
CA ILE A 12 0.21 0.01 -7.69
C ILE A 12 1.01 -1.26 -8.00
N ILE A 13 0.52 -2.39 -7.52
CA ILE A 13 1.12 -3.71 -7.73
C ILE A 13 0.05 -4.60 -8.38
N ARG A 14 0.37 -5.19 -9.53
CA ARG A 14 -0.47 -6.15 -10.23
C ARG A 14 0.25 -7.49 -10.21
N ASP A 15 -0.37 -8.49 -9.58
CA ASP A 15 0.20 -9.83 -9.41
C ASP A 15 -0.90 -10.81 -8.98
N ASP A 16 -0.55 -12.09 -8.84
CA ASP A 16 -1.41 -13.13 -8.27
C ASP A 16 -1.89 -12.77 -6.86
N VAL A 17 -3.13 -13.16 -6.56
CA VAL A 17 -3.81 -12.88 -5.29
C VAL A 17 -3.01 -13.38 -4.07
N ASP A 18 -2.32 -14.52 -4.16
CA ASP A 18 -1.56 -15.08 -3.04
C ASP A 18 -0.34 -14.22 -2.71
N THR A 19 0.32 -13.68 -3.74
CA THR A 19 1.44 -12.74 -3.57
C THR A 19 0.94 -11.43 -2.99
N LEU A 20 -0.18 -10.89 -3.49
CA LEU A 20 -0.74 -9.63 -3.00
C LEU A 20 -1.23 -9.73 -1.56
N ILE A 21 -1.75 -10.88 -1.12
CA ILE A 21 -2.10 -11.12 0.29
C ILE A 21 -0.85 -11.04 1.18
N LYS A 22 0.29 -11.63 0.76
CA LYS A 22 1.55 -11.56 1.50
C LYS A 22 2.05 -10.12 1.60
N VAL A 23 2.04 -9.38 0.49
CA VAL A 23 2.44 -7.97 0.45
C VAL A 23 1.52 -7.13 1.35
N LYS A 24 0.20 -7.32 1.29
CA LYS A 24 -0.77 -6.61 2.13
C LYS A 24 -0.50 -6.80 3.63
N ARG A 25 -0.08 -8.00 4.06
CA ARG A 25 0.30 -8.26 5.47
C ARG A 25 1.52 -7.44 5.91
N ILE A 26 2.51 -7.27 5.02
CA ILE A 26 3.70 -6.45 5.27
C ILE A 26 3.30 -4.98 5.36
N ILE A 27 2.51 -4.50 4.39
CA ILE A 27 2.06 -3.10 4.30
C ILE A 27 1.17 -2.71 5.50
N ALA A 28 0.38 -3.64 6.04
CA ALA A 28 -0.43 -3.41 7.23
C ALA A 28 0.42 -3.01 8.47
N GLY A 29 1.65 -3.51 8.59
CA GLY A 29 2.58 -3.11 9.65
C GLY A 29 3.23 -1.74 9.42
N MET A 30 3.17 -1.21 8.21
CA MET A 30 3.86 0.03 7.80
C MET A 30 2.98 1.28 7.93
N ARG A 31 1.74 1.16 8.44
CA ARG A 31 0.72 2.23 8.52
C ARG A 31 0.44 2.88 7.16
N TRP A 32 0.39 2.08 6.11
CA TRP A 32 -0.04 2.53 4.80
C TRP A 32 -1.49 2.12 4.60
N ASP A 33 -2.24 2.92 3.84
CA ASP A 33 -3.57 2.52 3.41
C ASP A 33 -3.43 1.62 2.18
N ALA A 34 -4.17 0.52 2.13
CA ALA A 34 -4.04 -0.47 1.06
C ALA A 34 -5.39 -1.08 0.68
N LYS A 35 -5.72 -1.03 -0.61
CA LYS A 35 -6.94 -1.58 -1.19
C LYS A 35 -6.61 -2.59 -2.27
N LEU A 36 -7.19 -3.78 -2.15
CA LEU A 36 -7.17 -4.80 -3.20
C LEU A 36 -8.39 -4.57 -4.11
N VAL A 37 -8.17 -4.58 -5.41
CA VAL A 37 -9.20 -4.38 -6.45
C VAL A 37 -9.12 -5.55 -7.44
N ASP A 38 -10.28 -5.95 -7.96
CA ASP A 38 -10.37 -6.98 -8.99
C ASP A 38 -9.66 -6.59 -10.29
N HIS A 39 -9.29 -7.59 -11.08
CA HIS A 39 -8.73 -7.39 -12.40
C HIS A 39 -9.78 -6.75 -13.33
N GLU A 40 -9.30 -6.00 -14.32
CA GLU A 40 -10.15 -5.30 -15.30
C GLU A 40 -10.97 -6.28 -16.16
N ASP A 41 -10.45 -7.49 -16.40
CA ASP A 41 -11.13 -8.58 -17.12
C ASP A 41 -12.10 -9.40 -16.23
N GLY A 42 -12.27 -9.04 -14.95
CA GLY A 42 -13.30 -9.58 -14.07
C GLY A 42 -12.82 -10.35 -12.83
N PRO A 43 -13.75 -10.80 -11.97
CA PRO A 43 -13.44 -11.34 -10.64
C PRO A 43 -12.81 -12.74 -10.66
N LEU A 44 -12.95 -13.48 -11.77
CA LEU A 44 -12.45 -14.85 -11.93
C LEU A 44 -10.97 -14.93 -12.34
N VAL A 45 -10.33 -13.78 -12.59
CA VAL A 45 -8.90 -13.73 -12.88
C VAL A 45 -8.12 -13.80 -11.56
N PRO A 46 -7.11 -14.69 -11.45
CA PRO A 46 -6.32 -14.85 -10.22
C PRO A 46 -5.41 -13.64 -9.96
N GLU A 47 -5.04 -12.90 -11.01
CA GLU A 47 -4.36 -11.61 -10.87
C GLU A 47 -5.30 -10.57 -10.25
N LYS A 48 -4.79 -9.78 -9.31
CA LYS A 48 -5.51 -8.64 -8.73
C LYS A 48 -4.62 -7.40 -8.78
N VAL A 49 -5.18 -6.26 -8.40
CA VAL A 49 -4.42 -5.01 -8.27
C VAL A 49 -4.46 -4.57 -6.81
N LEU A 50 -3.28 -4.36 -6.23
CA LEU A 50 -3.12 -3.75 -4.91
C LEU A 50 -2.68 -2.31 -5.08
N ILE A 51 -3.49 -1.40 -4.56
CA ILE A 51 -3.17 0.03 -4.49
C ILE A 51 -2.81 0.33 -3.04
N ALA A 52 -1.60 0.84 -2.80
CA ALA A 52 -1.12 1.19 -1.47
C ALA A 52 -0.66 2.65 -1.43
N VAL A 53 -1.17 3.43 -0.48
CA VAL A 53 -0.85 4.85 -0.31
C VAL A 53 -0.07 5.04 0.98
N LYS A 54 1.14 5.59 0.84
CA LYS A 54 1.99 5.94 1.98
C LYS A 54 1.40 7.15 2.68
N GLN A 55 0.93 6.95 3.91
CA GLN A 55 0.39 8.04 4.71
C GLN A 55 1.49 9.05 5.06
N TYR A 56 1.15 10.33 5.03
CA TYR A 56 2.01 11.38 5.59
C TYR A 56 1.98 11.26 7.11
N TRP A 57 3.13 10.95 7.70
CA TRP A 57 3.29 10.93 9.15
C TRP A 57 4.17 12.10 9.55
N VAL A 58 3.65 12.92 10.46
CA VAL A 58 4.44 13.88 11.23
C VAL A 58 4.38 13.39 12.67
N THR A 59 5.52 13.04 13.26
CA THR A 59 5.57 12.91 14.73
C THR A 59 5.28 14.28 15.28
N ASN A 60 4.11 14.47 15.90
CA ASN A 60 3.76 15.71 16.56
C ASN A 60 4.68 15.89 17.78
N SER A 61 5.87 16.46 17.56
CA SER A 61 6.72 16.98 18.62
C SER A 61 6.21 18.38 19.00
N THR A 62 5.02 18.46 19.62
CA THR A 62 4.71 19.60 20.48
C THR A 62 5.41 19.39 21.80
N SER A 63 6.69 19.76 21.86
CA SER A 63 7.32 20.20 23.09
C SER A 63 6.77 21.60 23.38
N THR A 64 5.62 21.66 24.03
CA THR A 64 5.10 22.90 24.60
C THR A 64 5.85 23.13 25.91
N HIS A 65 6.61 24.22 25.95
CA HIS A 65 7.45 24.68 27.05
C HIS A 65 6.61 25.37 28.13
#